data_AF-A0A2W6E106-F1
#
_entry.id   AF-A0A2W6E106-F1
#
_cell.length_a   1.000
_cell.length_b   1.000
_cell.length_c   1.000
_cell.angle_alpha   90.00
_cell.angle_beta   90.00
_cell.angle_gamma   90.00
#
_symmetry.space_group_name_H-M   'P 1'
#
loop_
_entity.id
_entity.type
_entity.pdbx_description
1 polymer ?
#
loop_
_entity_poly.entity_id
_entity_poly.type
_entity_poly.pdbx_seq_one_letter_code
_entity_poly.pdbx_strand_id
1 'polypeptide(L)'
;MPADPPRPTQDRWRDAEGTHISLFCWIEQVAEHPEPGTLFSRLHQQGEVVGRGPDLVYVRFHGEGHVISVPPRLLRVLDTAPEGS
;
A
#
# COMPACT_ATOMS: atom_id res chain seq x y z
N MET A 1 -31.35 -0.19 22.53
CA MET A 1 -30.22 -0.68 21.71
C MET A 1 -28.95 -0.11 22.34
N PRO A 2 -28.03 -0.93 22.88
CA PRO A 2 -26.76 -0.39 23.33
C PRO A 2 -25.99 0.07 22.09
N ALA A 3 -25.53 1.32 22.11
CA ALA A 3 -24.66 1.83 21.06
C ALA A 3 -23.33 1.06 21.14
N ASP A 4 -22.96 0.36 20.07
CA ASP A 4 -21.61 -0.17 19.92
C ASP A 4 -20.63 0.99 20.13
N PRO A 5 -19.62 0.84 21.01
CA PRO A 5 -18.60 1.86 21.14
C PRO A 5 -17.93 2.02 19.76
N PRO A 6 -17.66 3.26 19.30
CA PRO A 6 -16.93 3.46 18.06
C PRO A 6 -15.61 2.72 18.20
N ARG A 7 -15.43 1.64 17.43
CA ARG A 7 -14.17 0.90 17.40
C ARG A 7 -13.08 1.94 17.15
N PRO A 8 -12.00 2.00 17.95
CA PRO A 8 -10.90 2.87 17.62
C PRO A 8 -10.55 2.57 16.17
N THR A 9 -10.58 3.61 15.34
CA THR A 9 -10.18 3.54 13.93
C THR A 9 -8.71 3.15 13.96
N GLN A 10 -8.43 1.85 14.10
CA GLN A 10 -7.13 1.29 13.85
C GLN A 10 -6.77 1.85 12.50
N ASP A 11 -5.70 2.63 12.50
CA ASP A 11 -5.24 3.35 11.36
C ASP A 11 -5.04 2.35 10.21
N ARG A 12 -6.02 2.31 9.31
CA ARG A 12 -6.17 1.23 8.32
C ARG A 12 -5.09 1.31 7.26
N TRP A 13 -4.45 2.46 7.16
CA TRP A 13 -3.35 2.72 6.24
C TRP A 13 -2.03 2.44 6.94
N ARG A 14 -1.90 1.24 7.49
CA ARG A 14 -0.64 0.75 8.04
C ARG A 14 -0.07 -0.33 7.14
N ASP A 15 1.22 -0.24 6.92
CA ASP A 15 1.98 -1.21 6.16
C ASP A 15 2.15 -2.54 6.94
N ALA A 16 2.89 -3.49 6.37
CA ALA A 16 3.14 -4.78 6.98
C ALA A 16 3.87 -4.70 8.34
N GLU A 17 4.61 -3.62 8.60
CA GLU A 17 5.37 -3.39 9.83
C GLU A 17 4.60 -2.51 10.84
N GLY A 18 3.40 -2.06 10.46
CA GLY A 18 2.56 -1.19 11.30
C GLY A 18 2.85 0.30 11.15
N THR A 19 3.66 0.70 10.16
CA THR A 19 4.01 2.08 9.84
C THR A 19 2.89 2.75 9.05
N HIS A 20 2.56 4.01 9.37
CA HIS A 20 1.53 4.75 8.66
C HIS A 20 1.94 5.07 7.22
N ILE A 21 1.07 4.72 6.27
CA ILE A 21 1.22 5.00 4.84
C ILE A 21 0.63 6.38 4.54
N SER A 22 1.53 7.34 4.36
CA SER A 22 1.19 8.70 3.95
C SER A 22 0.91 8.79 2.45
N LEU A 23 0.26 9.86 2.01
CA LEU A 23 0.19 10.16 0.57
C LEU A 23 1.58 10.58 0.07
N PHE A 24 1.89 10.25 -1.18
CA PHE A 24 3.15 10.55 -1.86
C PHE A 24 4.39 9.93 -1.19
N CYS A 25 4.20 8.91 -0.33
CA CYS A 25 5.31 8.16 0.22
C CYS A 25 5.73 7.05 -0.74
N TRP A 26 6.99 6.66 -0.61
CA TRP A 26 7.55 5.50 -1.30
C TRP A 26 7.19 4.24 -0.54
N ILE A 27 6.84 3.22 -1.29
CA ILE A 27 6.55 1.89 -0.76
C ILE A 27 7.25 0.82 -1.59
N GLU A 28 7.42 -0.33 -0.98
CA GLU A 28 7.78 -1.59 -1.63
C GLU A 28 6.66 -2.61 -1.39
N GLN A 29 6.32 -3.41 -2.40
CA GLN A 29 5.44 -4.55 -2.18
C GLN A 29 6.24 -5.74 -1.63
N VAL A 30 5.97 -6.12 -0.38
CA VAL A 30 6.72 -7.16 0.35
C VAL A 30 6.01 -8.51 0.42
N ALA A 31 4.78 -8.59 -0.08
CA ALA A 31 4.02 -9.83 -0.16
C ALA A 31 3.13 -9.88 -1.41
N GLU A 32 2.86 -11.08 -1.90
CA GLU A 32 1.99 -11.30 -3.06
C GLU A 32 0.51 -11.17 -2.67
N HIS A 33 -0.30 -10.58 -3.56
CA HIS A 33 -1.75 -10.61 -3.41
C HIS A 33 -2.28 -11.88 -4.11
N PRO A 34 -3.05 -12.74 -3.43
CA PRO A 34 -3.53 -13.99 -4.01
C PRO A 34 -4.66 -13.82 -5.04
N GLU A 35 -4.95 -12.59 -5.51
CA GLU A 35 -6.01 -12.39 -6.49
C GLU A 35 -5.63 -12.98 -7.86
N PRO A 36 -6.48 -13.85 -8.41
CA PRO A 36 -6.23 -14.49 -9.70
C PRO A 36 -6.50 -13.49 -10.83
N GLY A 37 -5.45 -13.07 -11.55
CA GLY A 37 -5.61 -12.40 -12.85
C GLY A 37 -4.64 -11.27 -13.20
N THR A 38 -3.78 -10.82 -12.28
CA THR A 38 -2.90 -9.67 -12.55
C THR A 38 -1.43 -10.06 -12.68
N LEU A 39 -0.89 -9.78 -13.88
CA LEU A 39 0.49 -9.39 -14.24
C LEU A 39 1.61 -9.68 -13.23
N PHE A 40 2.71 -10.29 -13.74
CA PHE A 40 4.03 -10.51 -13.13
C PHE A 40 4.17 -10.05 -11.67
N SER A 41 4.55 -10.99 -10.79
CA SER A 41 4.78 -10.73 -9.36
C SER A 41 5.51 -9.40 -9.15
N ARG A 42 4.84 -8.46 -8.50
CA ARG A 42 5.38 -7.14 -8.13
C ARG A 42 6.10 -7.20 -6.79
N LEU A 43 6.42 -8.40 -6.32
CA LEU A 43 7.19 -8.60 -5.12
C LEU A 43 8.53 -7.87 -5.26
N HIS A 44 8.87 -7.08 -4.24
CA HIS A 44 10.02 -6.17 -4.20
C HIS A 44 10.01 -5.01 -5.19
N GLN A 45 8.91 -4.80 -5.92
CA GLN A 45 8.76 -3.60 -6.72
C GLN A 45 8.41 -2.40 -5.85
N GLN A 46 8.98 -1.27 -6.23
CA GLN A 46 8.77 0.00 -5.55
C GLN A 46 7.81 0.89 -6.32
N GLY A 47 7.08 1.71 -5.59
CA GLY A 47 6.11 2.61 -6.15
C GLY A 47 5.78 3.76 -5.22
N GLU A 48 5.05 4.73 -5.77
CA GLU A 48 4.58 5.89 -5.03
C GLU A 48 3.10 5.72 -4.71
N VAL A 49 2.73 6.08 -3.48
CA VAL A 49 1.33 6.17 -3.07
C VAL A 49 0.70 7.43 -3.66
N VAL A 50 -0.23 7.25 -4.60
CA VAL A 50 -0.92 8.35 -5.27
C VAL A 50 -2.35 8.59 -4.74
N GLY A 51 -2.84 7.69 -3.88
CA GLY A 51 -4.17 7.83 -3.27
C GLY A 51 -4.48 6.77 -2.22
N ARG A 52 -5.59 6.96 -1.50
CA ARG A 52 -6.10 6.02 -0.49
C ARG A 52 -7.60 5.82 -0.66
N GLY A 53 -8.03 4.56 -0.68
CA GLY A 53 -9.42 4.16 -0.56
C GLY A 53 -9.78 3.79 0.88
N PRO A 54 -11.01 3.27 1.11
CA PRO A 54 -11.47 2.87 2.43
C PRO A 54 -10.58 1.81 3.10
N ASP A 55 -10.10 0.83 2.32
CA ASP A 55 -9.30 -0.30 2.82
C ASP A 55 -8.12 -0.65 1.88
N LEU A 56 -7.86 0.18 0.86
CA LEU A 56 -6.85 -0.03 -0.18
C LEU A 56 -5.99 1.21 -0.36
N VAL A 57 -4.75 1.02 -0.81
CA VAL A 57 -3.84 2.10 -1.24
C VAL A 57 -3.74 2.06 -2.75
N TYR A 58 -3.78 3.24 -3.38
CA TYR A 58 -3.55 3.38 -4.81
C TYR A 58 -2.08 3.70 -5.03
N VAL A 59 -1.37 2.78 -5.67
CA VAL A 59 0.09 2.83 -5.89
C VAL A 59 0.37 2.93 -7.38
N ARG A 60 1.36 3.74 -7.74
CA ARG A 60 1.97 3.74 -9.07
C ARG A 60 3.37 3.14 -8.96
N PHE A 61 3.54 1.90 -9.43
CA PHE A 61 4.84 1.23 -9.42
C PHE A 61 5.78 1.80 -10.50
N HIS A 62 7.08 1.78 -10.22
CA HIS A 62 8.08 2.20 -11.18
C HIS A 62 8.05 1.35 -12.45
N GLY A 63 8.15 2.00 -13.61
CA GLY A 63 8.07 1.32 -14.91
C GLY A 63 6.64 0.97 -15.34
N GLU A 64 5.63 1.20 -14.49
CA GLU A 64 4.23 1.01 -14.83
C GLU A 64 3.52 2.35 -15.09
N GLY A 65 2.76 2.42 -16.18
CA GLY A 65 1.97 3.61 -16.54
C GLY A 65 0.59 3.67 -15.88
N HIS A 66 0.22 2.67 -15.08
CA HIS A 66 -1.12 2.54 -14.50
C HIS A 66 -1.07 2.52 -12.97
N VAL A 67 -2.19 2.90 -12.35
CA VAL A 67 -2.36 2.90 -10.91
C VAL A 67 -3.01 1.58 -10.49
N ILE A 68 -2.49 0.98 -9.44
CA ILE A 68 -2.93 -0.30 -8.91
C ILE A 68 -3.44 -0.12 -7.49
N SER A 69 -4.55 -0.78 -7.17
CA SER A 69 -5.04 -0.86 -5.79
C SER A 69 -4.40 -2.04 -5.06
N VAL A 70 -3.75 -1.77 -3.93
CA VAL A 70 -3.06 -2.78 -3.12
C VAL A 70 -3.49 -2.67 -1.66
N PRO A 71 -3.73 -3.79 -0.95
CA PRO A 71 -3.94 -3.75 0.49
C PRO A 71 -2.71 -3.22 1.24
N PRO A 72 -2.87 -2.30 2.20
CA PRO A 72 -1.79 -1.73 3.01
C PRO A 72 -0.82 -2.78 3.59
N ARG A 73 -1.36 -3.90 4.09
CA ARG A 73 -0.64 -5.03 4.69
C ARG A 73 0.34 -5.76 3.76
N LEU A 74 0.30 -5.51 2.46
CA LEU A 74 1.26 -6.08 1.49
C LEU A 74 2.41 -5.13 1.16
N LEU A 75 2.36 -3.93 1.71
CA LEU A 75 3.32 -2.88 1.43
C LEU A 75 4.26 -2.73 2.63
N ARG A 76 5.43 -2.14 2.37
CA ARG A 76 6.34 -1.58 3.36
C ARG A 76 6.68 -0.16 2.96
N VAL A 77 6.58 0.79 3.88
CA VAL A 77 7.00 2.19 3.64
C VAL A 77 8.52 2.25 3.53
N LEU A 78 9.02 3.04 2.59
CA LEU A 78 10.44 3.31 2.42
C LEU A 78 10.77 4.71 2.94
N ASP A 79 11.88 4.84 3.66
CA ASP A 79 12.33 6.11 4.25
C ASP A 79 12.80 7.12 3.20
N THR A 80 13.16 6.66 2.00
CA THR A 80 13.68 7.49 0.90
C THR A 80 13.10 7.07 -0.44
N ALA A 81 13.04 8.03 -1.37
CA ALA A 81 12.84 7.71 -2.78
C ALA A 81 13.98 6.81 -3.28
N PRO A 82 13.72 5.83 -4.16
CA PRO A 82 14.80 5.11 -4.80
C PRO A 82 15.76 6.09 -5.48
N GLU A 83 17.04 6.02 -5.12
CA GLU A 83 18.08 6.69 -5.85
C GLU A 83 18.11 6.10 -7.26
N GLY A 84 17.61 6.86 -8.23
CA GLY A 84 17.72 6.50 -9.64
C GLY A 84 19.20 6.36 -10.00
N SER A 85 19.63 5.12 -10.29
CA SER A 85 20.91 4.85 -10.99
C SER A 85 20.77 5.07 -12.49
#